data_AF-A0A183NLZ3-F1
#
_entry.id   AF-A0A183NLZ3-F1
#
_cell.length_a   1.000
_cell.length_b   1.000
_cell.length_c   1.000
_cell.angle_alpha   90.00
_cell.angle_beta   90.00
_cell.angle_gamma   90.00
#
_symmetry.space_group_name_H-M   'P 1'
#
loop_
_entity.id
_entity.type
_entity.pdbx_description
1 polymer ?
#
loop_
_entity_poly.entity_id
_entity_poly.type
_entity_poly.pdbx_seq_one_letter_code
_entity_poly.pdbx_strand_id
1 'polypeptide(L)'
;MAGHSPPGGLSAINVAVCTIEKANSLVNRLIEEERLDELGIVVVDELHLIGDTHRGYLLELLLTKLLFYSRRTSNFKHTNEIKILENSQSSLNKCCDSKAYGIQIVGMSATLPNLKSLGQWLNAEVYITNFRPVPLTEFILSCDLRSKTNQFYKIVTSASKDDSSTQQLLSE
;
A
#
# COMPACT_ATOMS: atom_id res chain seq x y z
N MET A 1 8.94 0.07 -21.33
CA MET A 1 9.28 1.38 -20.76
C MET A 1 10.71 1.35 -20.26
N ALA A 2 11.51 2.35 -20.63
CA ALA A 2 12.91 2.45 -20.26
C ALA A 2 13.04 2.69 -18.75
N GLY A 3 13.74 1.80 -18.05
CA GLY A 3 14.15 1.99 -16.67
C GLY A 3 15.66 2.18 -16.63
N HIS A 4 16.13 3.19 -15.90
CA HIS A 4 17.57 3.38 -15.68
C HIS A 4 18.05 2.27 -14.76
N SER A 5 18.88 1.35 -15.27
CA SER A 5 19.52 0.33 -14.44
C SER A 5 20.90 0.87 -14.04
N PRO A 6 21.17 1.11 -12.74
CA PRO A 6 22.45 1.64 -12.34
C PRO A 6 23.57 0.62 -12.60
N PRO A 7 24.79 1.10 -12.88
CA PRO A 7 25.96 0.23 -12.96
C PRO A 7 26.15 -0.46 -11.59
N GLY A 8 26.23 -1.80 -11.59
CA GLY A 8 26.27 -2.61 -10.37
C GLY A 8 24.95 -3.31 -10.02
N GLY A 9 23.85 -3.05 -10.73
CA GLY A 9 22.59 -3.77 -10.52
C GLY A 9 21.89 -3.40 -9.20
N LEU A 10 21.13 -4.33 -8.63
CA LEU A 10 20.30 -4.06 -7.45
C LEU A 10 21.11 -3.90 -6.15
N SER A 11 22.28 -4.54 -6.05
CA SER A 11 23.15 -4.45 -4.87
C SER A 11 23.77 -3.07 -4.65
N ALA A 12 23.83 -2.24 -5.70
CA ALA A 12 24.35 -0.87 -5.62
C ALA A 12 23.29 0.16 -5.18
N ILE A 13 22.06 -0.27 -4.89
CA ILE A 13 20.90 0.61 -4.67
C ILE A 13 20.38 0.45 -3.25
N ASN A 14 20.09 1.56 -2.57
CA ASN A 14 19.40 1.56 -1.28
C ASN A 14 17.89 1.75 -1.42
N VAL A 15 17.44 2.50 -2.44
CA VAL A 15 16.02 2.78 -2.72
C VAL A 15 15.75 2.65 -4.20
N ALA A 16 14.76 1.82 -4.56
CA ALA A 16 14.32 1.65 -5.94
C ALA A 16 12.86 2.14 -6.10
N VAL A 17 12.65 3.06 -7.05
CA VAL A 17 11.31 3.53 -7.44
C VAL A 17 10.94 2.85 -8.75
N CYS A 18 9.80 2.18 -8.79
CA CYS A 18 9.42 1.37 -9.94
C CYS A 18 7.89 1.27 -10.11
N THR A 19 7.45 1.01 -11.33
CA THR A 19 6.05 0.66 -11.61
C THR A 19 5.75 -0.75 -11.09
N ILE A 20 4.47 -1.09 -10.96
CA ILE A 20 3.99 -2.39 -10.47
C ILE A 20 4.63 -3.56 -11.26
N GLU A 21 4.74 -3.46 -12.59
CA GLU A 21 5.37 -4.49 -13.43
C GLU A 21 6.84 -4.67 -13.08
N LYS A 22 7.56 -3.55 -12.98
CA LYS A 22 9.01 -3.58 -12.76
C LYS A 22 9.32 -4.06 -11.36
N ALA A 23 8.53 -3.67 -10.36
CA ALA A 23 8.60 -4.19 -9.00
C ALA A 23 8.37 -5.71 -8.99
N ASN A 24 7.36 -6.19 -9.72
CA ASN A 24 7.06 -7.63 -9.81
C ASN A 24 8.22 -8.42 -10.43
N SER A 25 8.84 -7.90 -11.49
CA SER A 25 10.04 -8.49 -12.09
C SER A 25 11.26 -8.46 -11.16
N LEU A 26 11.46 -7.38 -10.40
CA LEU A 26 12.56 -7.27 -9.44
C LEU A 26 12.43 -8.28 -8.30
N VAL A 27 11.22 -8.41 -7.74
CA VAL A 27 10.93 -9.41 -6.70
C VAL A 27 11.13 -10.83 -7.23
N ASN A 28 10.71 -11.13 -8.46
CA ASN A 28 10.97 -12.44 -9.07
C ASN A 28 12.46 -12.75 -9.15
N ARG A 29 13.27 -11.80 -9.65
CA ARG A 29 14.73 -11.96 -9.70
C ARG A 29 15.33 -12.19 -8.31
N LEU A 30 14.90 -11.42 -7.30
CA LEU A 30 15.38 -11.59 -5.92
C LEU A 30 15.01 -12.96 -5.34
N ILE A 31 13.85 -13.50 -5.69
CA ILE A 31 13.43 -14.84 -5.29
C ILE A 31 14.29 -15.90 -5.99
N GLU A 32 14.52 -15.76 -7.30
CA GLU A 32 15.36 -16.66 -8.10
C GLU A 32 16.82 -16.68 -7.62
N GLU A 33 17.34 -15.53 -7.18
CA GLU A 33 18.70 -15.39 -6.62
C GLU A 33 18.80 -15.75 -5.13
N GLU A 34 17.70 -16.12 -4.45
CA GLU A 34 17.64 -16.37 -3.01
C GLU A 34 18.11 -15.17 -2.14
N ARG A 35 17.92 -13.94 -2.65
CA ARG A 35 18.39 -12.68 -2.02
C ARG A 35 17.25 -11.77 -1.55
N LEU A 36 16.03 -12.30 -1.48
CA LEU A 36 14.87 -11.52 -1.04
C LEU A 36 14.98 -11.04 0.42
N ASP A 37 15.85 -11.67 1.23
CA ASP A 37 16.20 -11.22 2.59
C ASP A 37 16.88 -9.83 2.62
N GLU A 38 17.44 -9.35 1.50
CA GLU A 38 18.01 -7.99 1.39
C GLU A 38 16.92 -6.90 1.37
N LEU A 39 15.67 -7.25 1.05
CA LEU A 39 14.56 -6.31 0.94
C LEU A 39 13.96 -6.02 2.32
N GLY A 40 14.24 -4.85 2.87
CA GLY A 40 13.71 -4.46 4.18
C GLY A 40 12.25 -3.97 4.16
N ILE A 41 11.90 -3.15 3.16
CA ILE A 41 10.60 -2.46 3.10
C ILE A 41 10.09 -2.36 1.66
N VAL A 42 8.77 -2.46 1.52
CA VAL A 42 8.05 -2.19 0.28
C VAL A 42 6.96 -1.16 0.55
N VAL A 43 7.05 -0.02 -0.12
CA VAL A 43 6.04 1.04 -0.09
C VAL A 43 5.20 0.94 -1.36
N VAL A 44 3.90 0.72 -1.20
CA VAL A 44 2.93 0.69 -2.29
C VAL A 44 2.12 1.97 -2.24
N ASP A 45 2.38 2.86 -3.20
CA ASP A 45 1.50 3.98 -3.47
C ASP A 45 0.33 3.54 -4.35
N GLU A 46 -0.80 4.24 -4.25
CA GLU A 46 -2.04 3.92 -4.97
C GLU A 46 -2.48 2.46 -4.83
N LEU A 47 -2.47 1.93 -3.61
CA LEU A 47 -2.87 0.56 -3.30
C LEU A 47 -4.31 0.24 -3.77
N HIS A 48 -5.17 1.24 -3.99
CA HIS A 48 -6.49 1.06 -4.63
C HIS A 48 -6.44 0.46 -6.03
N LEU A 49 -5.29 0.53 -6.71
CA LEU A 49 -5.06 -0.14 -7.99
C LEU A 49 -5.13 -1.67 -7.89
N ILE A 50 -5.13 -2.26 -6.69
CA ILE A 50 -5.37 -3.70 -6.54
C ILE A 50 -6.73 -4.15 -7.11
N GLY A 51 -7.71 -3.25 -7.11
CA GLY A 51 -9.03 -3.48 -7.72
C GLY A 51 -9.10 -3.20 -9.23
N ASP A 52 -8.00 -2.76 -9.85
CA ASP A 52 -7.95 -2.47 -11.29
C ASP A 52 -8.00 -3.76 -12.11
N THR A 53 -8.90 -3.82 -13.10
CA THR A 53 -9.15 -5.02 -13.91
C THR A 53 -7.99 -5.38 -14.84
N HIS A 54 -7.17 -4.41 -15.24
CA HIS A 54 -6.12 -4.63 -16.22
C HIS A 54 -4.76 -4.93 -15.57
N ARG A 55 -4.44 -4.29 -14.44
CA ARG A 55 -3.11 -4.33 -13.83
C ARG A 55 -3.12 -4.62 -12.33
N GLY A 56 -4.28 -4.59 -11.67
CA GLY A 56 -4.39 -4.84 -10.22
C GLY A 56 -3.91 -6.21 -9.79
N TYR A 57 -4.12 -7.23 -10.64
CA TYR A 57 -3.65 -8.60 -10.39
C TYR A 57 -2.12 -8.68 -10.21
N LEU A 58 -1.34 -7.80 -10.85
CA LEU A 58 0.11 -7.76 -10.68
C LEU A 58 0.51 -7.27 -9.29
N LEU A 59 -0.24 -6.29 -8.75
CA LEU A 59 -0.01 -5.79 -7.41
C LEU A 59 -0.41 -6.83 -6.36
N GLU A 60 -1.54 -7.49 -6.55
CA GLU A 60 -1.97 -8.61 -5.70
C GLU A 60 -0.93 -9.74 -5.70
N LEU A 61 -0.44 -10.12 -6.87
CA LEU A 61 0.58 -11.16 -7.03
C LEU A 61 1.91 -10.77 -6.37
N LEU A 62 2.34 -9.51 -6.52
CA LEU A 62 3.53 -8.98 -5.87
C LEU A 62 3.42 -9.08 -4.34
N LEU A 63 2.33 -8.56 -3.77
CA LEU A 63 2.10 -8.56 -2.33
C LEU A 63 1.98 -9.98 -1.78
N THR A 64 1.30 -10.89 -2.50
CA THR A 64 1.17 -12.29 -2.11
C THR A 64 2.53 -13.00 -2.02
N LYS A 65 3.43 -12.76 -2.97
CA LYS A 65 4.80 -13.33 -2.93
C LYS A 65 5.58 -12.85 -1.70
N LEU A 66 5.50 -11.56 -1.39
CA LEU A 66 6.16 -10.97 -0.21
C LEU A 66 5.59 -11.53 1.09
N LEU A 67 4.26 -11.61 1.21
CA LEU A 67 3.59 -12.19 2.37
C LEU A 67 3.95 -13.66 2.56
N PHE A 68 3.94 -14.44 1.48
CA PHE A 68 4.30 -15.86 1.51
C PHE A 68 5.74 -16.06 1.98
N TYR A 69 6.67 -15.27 1.43
CA TYR A 69 8.07 -15.31 1.83
C TYR A 69 8.25 -14.94 3.31
N SER A 70 7.65 -13.83 3.75
CA SER A 70 7.72 -13.37 5.14
C SER A 70 7.19 -14.43 6.13
N ARG A 71 6.06 -15.09 5.81
CA ARG A 71 5.51 -16.19 6.62
C ARG A 71 6.45 -17.39 6.69
N ARG A 72 7.09 -17.76 5.57
CA ARG A 72 8.02 -18.90 5.51
C ARG A 72 9.28 -18.64 6.34
N THR A 73 9.86 -17.45 6.24
CA THR A 73 11.07 -17.07 6.99
C THR A 73 10.81 -17.08 8.51
N SER A 74 9.65 -16.60 8.96
CA SER A 74 9.27 -16.64 10.38
C SER A 74 9.15 -18.07 10.93
N ASN A 75 8.49 -18.97 10.18
CA ASN A 75 8.34 -20.37 10.57
C ASN A 75 9.68 -21.11 10.61
N PHE A 76 10.57 -20.85 9.65
CA PHE A 76 11.88 -21.50 9.61
C PHE A 76 12.78 -21.07 10.78
N LYS A 77 12.81 -19.77 11.09
CA LYS A 77 13.61 -19.22 12.20
C LYS A 77 13.16 -19.77 13.56
N HIS A 78 11.85 -19.87 13.79
CA HIS A 78 11.30 -20.44 15.02
C HIS A 78 11.71 -21.91 15.23
N THR A 79 11.67 -22.74 14.18
CA THR A 79 12.07 -24.16 14.30
C THR A 79 13.57 -24.34 14.55
N ASN A 80 14.41 -23.47 13.99
CA ASN A 80 15.86 -23.54 14.21
C ASN A 80 16.25 -23.01 15.60
N GLU A 81 15.61 -21.96 16.11
CA GLU A 81 15.80 -21.51 17.48
C GLU A 81 15.41 -22.60 18.48
N ILE A 82 14.25 -23.26 18.31
CA ILE A 82 13.81 -24.35 19.19
C ILE A 82 14.78 -25.54 19.16
N LYS A 83 15.25 -25.95 17.97
CA LYS A 83 16.25 -27.04 17.85
C LYS A 83 17.59 -26.70 18.50
N ILE A 84 18.02 -25.45 18.43
CA ILE A 84 19.25 -24.99 19.11
C ILE A 84 19.04 -24.98 20.63
N LEU A 85 17.88 -24.53 21.10
CA LEU A 85 17.54 -24.50 22.54
C LEU A 85 17.48 -25.90 23.15
N GLU A 86 16.91 -26.89 22.45
CA GLU A 86 16.84 -28.28 22.93
C GLU A 86 18.22 -28.96 22.97
N ASN A 87 19.14 -28.59 22.07
CA ASN A 87 20.49 -29.14 22.05
C ASN A 87 21.48 -28.41 23.00
N SER A 88 21.10 -27.27 23.59
CA SER A 88 22.03 -26.38 24.32
C SER A 88 21.69 -26.23 25.81
N GLN A 89 21.38 -27.31 26.53
CA GLN A 89 21.36 -27.28 28.01
C GLN A 89 22.73 -26.97 28.66
N SER A 90 23.74 -26.56 27.91
CA SER A 90 24.98 -26.01 28.46
C SER A 90 25.38 -24.69 27.77
N SER A 91 25.54 -23.67 28.61
CA SER A 91 26.14 -22.36 28.37
C SER A 91 25.21 -21.25 27.88
N LEU A 92 24.76 -20.46 28.86
CA LEU A 92 24.33 -19.07 28.71
C LEU A 92 25.33 -18.31 27.84
N ASN A 93 24.92 -17.92 26.64
CA ASN A 93 25.36 -16.70 25.98
C ASN A 93 24.21 -16.23 25.09
N LYS A 94 23.37 -15.36 25.68
CA LYS A 94 22.30 -14.64 24.98
C LYS A 94 22.98 -13.61 24.07
N CYS A 95 23.38 -14.07 22.88
CA CYS A 95 24.00 -13.23 21.86
C CYS A 95 22.93 -12.77 20.87
N CYS A 96 22.94 -11.46 20.62
CA CYS A 96 22.19 -10.68 19.64
C CYS A 96 20.66 -10.84 19.62
N ASP A 97 20.01 -9.80 20.16
CA ASP A 97 18.61 -9.43 20.00
C ASP A 97 18.32 -8.97 18.54
N SER A 98 18.84 -9.70 17.55
CA SER A 98 18.57 -9.46 16.14
C SER A 98 17.16 -9.96 15.84
N LYS A 99 16.16 -9.16 16.24
CA LYS A 99 14.79 -9.33 15.77
C LYS A 99 14.85 -9.52 14.27
N ALA A 100 14.49 -10.72 13.82
CA ALA A 100 14.37 -11.04 12.42
C ALA A 100 13.17 -10.29 11.88
N TYR A 101 13.38 -9.04 11.51
CA TYR A 101 12.34 -8.24 10.87
C TYR A 101 12.10 -8.83 9.49
N GLY A 102 10.88 -9.35 9.27
CA GLY A 102 10.41 -9.67 7.92
C GLY A 102 10.24 -8.40 7.11
N ILE A 103 9.96 -8.56 5.82
CA ILE A 103 9.72 -7.45 4.90
C ILE A 103 8.54 -6.61 5.41
N GLN A 104 8.78 -5.33 5.69
CA GLN A 104 7.71 -4.40 6.07
C GLN A 104 6.96 -3.95 4.82
N ILE A 105 5.63 -3.97 4.87
CA ILE A 105 4.78 -3.47 3.78
C ILE A 105 4.03 -2.23 4.28
N VAL A 106 4.15 -1.12 3.54
CA VAL A 106 3.42 0.12 3.81
C VAL A 106 2.58 0.44 2.59
N GLY A 107 1.26 0.45 2.75
CA GLY A 107 0.31 0.77 1.70
C GLY A 107 -0.31 2.14 1.88
N MET A 108 -0.31 2.95 0.82
CA MET A 108 -0.98 4.25 0.75
C MET A 108 -2.06 4.19 -0.34
N SER A 109 -3.22 4.79 -0.08
CA SER A 109 -4.35 4.73 -1.00
C SER A 109 -5.31 5.89 -0.78
N ALA A 110 -6.05 6.25 -1.84
CA ALA A 110 -7.33 6.93 -1.72
C ALA A 110 -8.36 6.11 -0.92
N THR A 111 -9.54 6.70 -0.68
CA THR A 111 -10.64 6.08 0.06
C THR A 111 -11.09 4.78 -0.61
N LEU A 112 -10.88 3.65 0.08
CA LEU A 112 -11.27 2.31 -0.34
C LEU A 112 -12.35 1.74 0.59
N PRO A 113 -13.50 1.25 0.05
CA PRO A 113 -14.58 0.72 0.89
C PRO A 113 -14.19 -0.58 1.61
N ASN A 114 -13.31 -1.39 1.02
CA ASN A 114 -12.88 -2.70 1.52
C ASN A 114 -11.52 -2.67 2.25
N LEU A 115 -11.08 -1.49 2.71
CA LEU A 115 -9.74 -1.31 3.29
C LEU A 115 -9.50 -2.18 4.53
N LYS A 116 -10.53 -2.45 5.33
CA LYS A 116 -10.43 -3.35 6.51
C LYS A 116 -10.04 -4.77 6.12
N SER A 117 -10.68 -5.33 5.09
CA SER A 117 -10.37 -6.66 4.58
C SER A 117 -8.96 -6.71 4.00
N LEU A 118 -8.55 -5.64 3.32
CA LEU A 118 -7.20 -5.51 2.78
C LEU A 118 -6.15 -5.47 3.89
N GLY A 119 -6.40 -4.70 4.96
CA GLY A 119 -5.54 -4.68 6.15
C GLY A 119 -5.42 -6.05 6.82
N GLN A 120 -6.53 -6.78 6.95
CA GLN A 120 -6.51 -8.16 7.47
C GLN A 120 -5.71 -9.11 6.59
N TRP A 121 -5.85 -9.02 5.27
CA TRP A 121 -5.07 -9.83 4.32
C TRP A 121 -3.57 -9.57 4.42
N LEU A 122 -3.18 -8.29 4.51
CA LEU A 122 -1.79 -7.86 4.67
C LEU A 122 -1.25 -8.04 6.11
N ASN A 123 -2.11 -8.43 7.06
CA ASN A 123 -1.80 -8.40 8.50
C ASN A 123 -1.24 -7.03 8.94
N ALA A 124 -1.91 -5.96 8.50
CA ALA A 124 -1.50 -4.57 8.69
C ALA A 124 -2.54 -3.79 9.49
N GLU A 125 -2.06 -2.79 10.24
CA GLU A 125 -2.92 -1.78 10.85
C GLU A 125 -3.45 -0.81 9.79
N VAL A 126 -4.69 -0.36 9.96
CA VAL A 126 -5.38 0.51 8.99
C VAL A 126 -5.63 1.87 9.60
N TYR A 127 -5.20 2.92 8.90
CA TYR A 127 -5.44 4.31 9.26
C TYR A 127 -6.26 5.00 8.17
N ILE A 128 -7.30 5.75 8.56
CA ILE A 128 -8.21 6.45 7.64
C ILE A 128 -8.39 7.88 8.13
N THR A 129 -8.27 8.85 7.22
CA THR A 129 -8.54 10.25 7.51
C THR A 129 -9.13 10.94 6.28
N ASN A 130 -9.96 11.96 6.51
CA ASN A 130 -10.49 12.86 5.47
C ASN A 130 -9.74 14.20 5.44
N PHE A 131 -8.66 14.32 6.21
CA PHE A 131 -7.87 15.55 6.28
C PHE A 131 -7.19 15.85 4.94
N ARG A 132 -7.42 17.05 4.40
CA ARG A 132 -6.74 17.58 3.23
C ARG A 132 -6.24 18.99 3.56
N PRO A 133 -4.92 19.27 3.48
CA PRO A 133 -4.36 20.58 3.85
C PRO A 133 -4.96 21.75 3.07
N VAL A 134 -5.26 21.52 1.79
CA VAL A 134 -5.96 22.49 0.93
C VAL A 134 -7.37 21.93 0.66
N PRO A 135 -8.43 22.53 1.23
CA PRO A 135 -9.79 22.02 1.07
C PRO A 135 -10.21 22.08 -0.40
N LEU A 136 -10.84 21.00 -0.88
CA LEU A 136 -11.42 20.96 -2.21
C LEU A 136 -12.87 21.42 -2.15
N THR A 137 -13.25 22.38 -2.99
CA THR A 137 -14.66 22.75 -3.19
C THR A 137 -15.14 22.11 -4.48
N GLU A 138 -16.20 21.31 -4.40
CA GLU A 138 -16.75 20.59 -5.54
C GLU A 138 -18.01 21.30 -6.08
N PHE A 139 -18.15 21.32 -7.41
CA PHE A 139 -19.28 21.93 -8.11
C PHE A 139 -19.81 20.98 -9.17
N ILE A 140 -21.13 20.98 -9.39
CA ILE A 140 -21.81 20.26 -10.46
C ILE A 140 -22.34 21.30 -11.45
N LEU A 141 -21.96 21.17 -12.71
CA LEU A 141 -22.52 21.96 -13.80
C LEU A 141 -23.63 21.18 -14.48
N SER A 142 -24.86 21.69 -14.39
CA SER A 142 -26.01 21.17 -15.14
C SER A 142 -26.27 22.06 -16.36
N CYS A 143 -26.19 21.46 -17.54
CA CYS A 143 -26.52 22.13 -18.79
C CYS A 143 -27.85 21.57 -19.32
N ASP A 144 -28.91 22.38 -19.27
CA ASP A 144 -30.18 22.02 -19.90
C ASP A 144 -30.28 22.64 -21.30
N LEU A 145 -30.35 21.79 -22.32
CA LEU A 145 -30.55 22.20 -23.72
C LEU A 145 -31.86 22.95 -23.95
N ARG A 146 -32.88 22.76 -23.09
CA ARG A 146 -34.17 23.46 -23.18
C ARG A 146 -34.13 24.85 -22.55
N SER A 147 -33.35 25.05 -21.49
CA SER A 147 -33.38 26.26 -20.68
C SER A 147 -32.45 27.39 -21.17
N LYS A 148 -31.54 27.14 -22.13
CA LYS A 148 -30.48 28.09 -22.57
C LYS A 148 -29.58 28.65 -21.44
N THR A 149 -29.72 28.14 -20.21
CA THR A 149 -29.00 28.62 -19.02
C THR A 149 -28.27 27.46 -18.38
N ASN A 150 -26.97 27.62 -18.16
CA ASN A 150 -26.18 26.69 -17.37
C ASN A 150 -26.41 26.98 -15.88
N GLN A 151 -26.61 25.94 -15.07
CA GLN A 151 -26.73 26.08 -13.62
C GLN A 151 -25.56 25.41 -12.92
N PHE A 152 -24.95 26.12 -11.96
CA PHE A 152 -23.90 25.60 -11.10
C PHE A 152 -24.46 25.27 -9.73
N TYR A 153 -24.26 24.04 -9.27
CA TYR A 153 -24.61 23.60 -7.93
C TYR A 153 -23.33 23.33 -7.14
N LYS A 154 -23.13 24.04 -6.03
CA LYS A 154 -22.04 23.72 -5.09
C LYS A 154 -22.41 22.44 -4.33
N ILE A 155 -21.52 21.46 -4.32
CA ILE A 155 -21.71 20.27 -3.49
C ILE A 155 -21.41 20.68 -2.05
N VAL A 156 -22.41 20.58 -1.18
CA VAL A 156 -22.28 20.84 0.24
C VAL A 156 -22.28 19.47 0.94
N THR A 157 -21.13 19.07 1.47
CA THR A 157 -20.93 17.75 2.11
C THR A 157 -21.62 17.64 3.48
N SER A 158 -22.29 18.70 3.96
CA SER A 158 -23.08 18.72 5.18
C SER A 158 -24.57 18.86 4.87
N ALA A 159 -25.30 17.75 4.91
CA ALA A 159 -26.65 17.79 5.46
C ALA A 159 -26.54 17.79 6.99
N SER A 160 -26.20 18.94 7.59
CA SER A 160 -26.69 19.19 8.96
C SER A 160 -28.21 19.25 8.84
N LYS A 161 -28.91 18.42 9.61
CA LYS A 161 -30.37 18.29 9.55
C LYS A 161 -31.14 19.51 10.09
N ASP A 162 -30.46 20.63 10.35
CA ASP A 162 -31.01 21.77 11.10
C ASP A 162 -30.98 23.13 10.38
N ASP A 163 -30.44 23.25 9.17
CA ASP A 163 -30.38 24.56 8.49
C ASP A 163 -31.40 24.66 7.34
N SER A 164 -32.63 25.05 7.69
CA SER A 164 -33.69 25.43 6.76
C SER A 164 -33.42 26.79 6.07
N SER A 165 -32.20 27.02 5.57
CA SER A 165 -31.82 28.33 5.01
C SER A 165 -30.87 28.29 3.81
N THR A 166 -30.37 27.12 3.39
CA THR A 166 -29.30 27.05 2.37
C THR A 166 -29.79 26.93 0.92
N GLN A 167 -31.00 27.42 0.61
CA GLN A 167 -31.39 27.77 -0.76
C GLN A 167 -31.23 29.28 -0.97
N GLN A 168 -29.99 29.77 -0.87
CA GLN A 168 -29.67 31.07 -1.45
C GLN A 168 -28.92 30.86 -2.76
N LEU A 169 -29.72 31.08 -3.81
CA LEU A 169 -29.35 31.33 -5.20
C LEU A 169 -28.06 32.14 -5.31
N LEU A 170 -27.05 31.58 -5.97
CA LEU A 170 -25.99 32.36 -6.60
C LEU A 170 -26.31 32.41 -8.10
N SER A 171 -27.12 33.40 -8.47
CA SER A 171 -27.22 33.91 -9.83
C SER A 171 -26.50 35.25 -9.89
N GLU A 172 -25.29 35.25 -10.43
CA GLU A 172 -24.70 36.38 -11.16
C GLU A 172 -24.07 35.83 -12.45
#